data_AF-A0A959EMI9-F1
#
_entry.id   AF-A0A959EMI9-F1
#
_cell.length_a   1.000
_cell.length_b   1.000
_cell.length_c   1.000
_cell.angle_alpha   90.00
_cell.angle_beta   90.00
_cell.angle_gamma   90.00
#
_symmetry.space_group_name_H-M   'P 1'
#
loop_
_entity.id
_entity.type
_entity.pdbx_description
1 polymer ?
#
loop_
_entity_poly.entity_id
_entity_poly.type
_entity_poly.pdbx_seq_one_letter_code
_entity_poly.pdbx_strand_id
1 'polypeptide(L)'
;QLMLQTNGDLLTGEILDTLIEKGVTRFDIASIDRYHKLAGSRLIDLAELFESRGVNGDEKDPLIKKENYLHSYPLSWGYWGATEDMWLGGNWARGRALEKDIWKRDPEHNFCAILSGAIGFLNGGDSIPQEISIQLWAINPCCPGTKEALGDARVEKVADVLARVADHPVFQMLDRGDPYRMGESIGISEDHARARCGELKNVCLWCDEFFDRHFDMKTLQEKKSSDRVPR
;
A
#
# COMPACT_ATOMS: atom_id res chain seq x y z
N GLN A 1 -1.09 -2.86 18.20
CA GLN A 1 0.22 -3.32 17.68
C GLN A 1 0.58 -2.43 16.49
N LEU A 2 1.87 -2.15 16.29
CA LEU A 2 2.38 -1.47 15.09
C LEU A 2 3.20 -2.46 14.28
N MET A 3 2.93 -2.52 12.98
CA MET A 3 3.55 -3.45 12.06
C MET A 3 4.41 -2.71 11.05
N LEU A 4 5.59 -3.25 10.77
CA LEU A 4 6.44 -2.81 9.67
C LEU A 4 6.64 -3.96 8.68
N GLN A 5 6.16 -3.75 7.46
CA GLN A 5 6.46 -4.62 6.33
C GLN A 5 7.63 -4.03 5.52
N THR A 6 8.65 -4.86 5.25
CA THR A 6 9.86 -4.43 4.53
C THR A 6 10.48 -5.60 3.78
N ASN A 7 11.41 -5.35 2.87
CA ASN A 7 12.20 -6.41 2.23
C ASN A 7 13.32 -6.96 3.14
N GLY A 8 13.64 -6.27 4.24
CA GLY A 8 14.69 -6.66 5.18
C GLY A 8 16.12 -6.38 4.72
N ASP A 9 16.32 -5.89 3.49
CA ASP A 9 17.65 -5.76 2.86
C ASP A 9 18.57 -4.78 3.58
N LEU A 10 18.00 -3.79 4.27
CA LEU A 10 18.74 -2.77 5.02
C LEU A 10 18.65 -2.96 6.53
N LEU A 11 18.00 -4.02 7.02
CA LEU A 11 17.84 -4.23 8.46
C LEU A 11 19.18 -4.64 9.09
N THR A 12 19.60 -3.86 10.09
CA THR A 12 20.75 -4.09 10.97
C THR A 12 20.26 -4.15 12.43
N GLY A 13 21.11 -4.56 13.36
CA GLY A 13 20.78 -4.56 14.79
C GLY A 13 20.42 -3.18 15.33
N GLU A 14 21.20 -2.15 14.98
CA GLU A 14 20.93 -0.77 15.40
C GLU A 14 19.56 -0.26 14.89
N ILE A 15 19.23 -0.58 13.64
CA ILE A 15 17.92 -0.21 13.07
C ILE A 15 16.80 -0.97 13.77
N LEU A 16 16.97 -2.27 14.01
CA LEU A 16 15.97 -3.09 14.71
C LEU A 16 15.72 -2.55 16.14
N ASP A 17 16.80 -2.25 16.88
CA ASP A 17 16.71 -1.71 18.23
C ASP A 17 15.95 -0.38 18.22
N THR A 18 16.26 0.51 17.27
CA THR A 18 15.54 1.78 17.06
C THR A 18 14.06 1.54 16.78
N LEU A 19 13.70 0.60 15.91
CA LEU A 19 12.30 0.32 15.55
C LEU A 19 11.50 -0.21 16.74
N ILE A 20 12.11 -1.09 17.55
CA ILE A 20 11.51 -1.62 18.79
C ILE A 20 11.28 -0.47 19.79
N GLU A 21 12.28 0.38 20.01
CA GLU A 21 12.16 1.55 20.89
C GLU A 21 11.07 2.53 20.44
N LYS A 22 10.86 2.66 19.12
CA LYS A 22 9.77 3.46 18.54
C LYS A 22 8.40 2.77 18.61
N GLY A 23 8.32 1.54 19.11
CA GLY A 23 7.08 0.83 19.37
C GLY A 23 6.61 -0.09 18.24
N VAL A 24 7.46 -0.42 17.26
CA VAL A 24 7.16 -1.48 16.28
C VAL A 24 7.14 -2.82 16.99
N THR A 25 6.01 -3.54 16.87
CA THR A 25 5.77 -4.81 17.57
C THR A 25 5.72 -6.02 16.63
N ARG A 26 5.55 -5.79 15.33
CA ARG A 26 5.51 -6.84 14.31
C ARG A 26 6.38 -6.47 13.12
N PHE A 27 7.18 -7.41 12.65
CA PHE A 27 8.05 -7.24 11.48
C PHE A 27 7.74 -8.29 10.42
N ASP A 28 7.31 -7.85 9.24
CA ASP A 28 6.99 -8.74 8.11
C ASP A 28 8.01 -8.56 6.99
N ILE A 29 8.74 -9.63 6.67
CA ILE A 29 9.76 -9.63 5.61
C ILE A 29 9.15 -10.13 4.30
N ALA A 30 8.87 -9.19 3.40
CA ALA A 30 8.16 -9.39 2.12
C ALA A 30 9.12 -9.40 0.92
N SER A 31 10.07 -10.34 0.87
CA SER A 31 11.13 -10.38 -0.18
C SER A 31 11.63 -11.78 -0.57
N ILE A 32 10.90 -12.83 -0.22
CA ILE A 32 11.34 -14.22 -0.48
C ILE A 32 10.72 -14.76 -1.78
N ASP A 33 10.05 -13.92 -2.57
CA ASP A 33 9.52 -14.32 -3.87
C ASP A 33 10.60 -14.49 -4.94
N ARG A 34 10.31 -15.33 -5.92
CA ARG A 34 11.23 -15.66 -7.03
C ARG A 34 11.64 -14.49 -7.92
N TYR A 35 10.98 -13.34 -7.81
CA TYR A 35 11.28 -12.13 -8.58
C TYR A 35 12.16 -11.14 -7.79
N HIS A 36 12.46 -11.41 -6.52
CA HIS A 36 13.44 -10.67 -5.75
C HIS A 36 14.86 -11.14 -6.09
N LYS A 37 15.79 -10.21 -6.37
CA LYS A 37 17.15 -10.55 -6.82
C LYS A 37 17.98 -11.31 -5.78
N LEU A 38 17.67 -11.10 -4.50
CA LEU A 38 18.34 -11.70 -3.35
C LEU A 38 17.39 -12.61 -2.54
N ALA A 39 16.37 -13.17 -3.19
CA ALA A 39 15.30 -13.92 -2.53
C ALA A 39 15.83 -14.95 -1.51
N GLY A 40 15.48 -14.76 -0.24
CA GLY A 40 15.82 -15.67 0.85
C GLY A 40 17.29 -15.69 1.29
N SER A 41 18.20 -14.95 0.64
CA SER A 41 19.64 -15.05 0.93
C SER A 41 20.02 -14.55 2.32
N ARG A 42 19.23 -13.63 2.89
CA ARG A 42 19.41 -13.07 4.24
C ARG A 42 18.48 -13.69 5.28
N LEU A 43 17.69 -14.70 4.95
CA LEU A 43 16.64 -15.17 5.86
C LEU A 43 17.21 -15.75 7.16
N ILE A 44 18.34 -16.46 7.07
CA ILE A 44 19.04 -17.00 8.25
C ILE A 44 19.59 -15.85 9.08
N ASP A 45 20.32 -14.91 8.46
CA ASP A 45 20.86 -13.73 9.15
C ASP A 45 19.76 -12.91 9.85
N LEU A 46 18.61 -12.73 9.20
CA LEU A 46 17.46 -12.03 9.77
C LEU A 46 16.85 -12.81 10.95
N ALA A 47 16.74 -14.13 10.83
CA ALA A 47 16.25 -14.98 11.92
C ALA A 47 17.15 -14.89 13.16
N GLU A 48 18.47 -15.01 12.98
CA GLU A 48 19.45 -14.86 14.05
C GLU A 48 19.41 -13.45 14.66
N LEU A 49 19.25 -12.42 13.81
CA LEU A 49 19.12 -11.03 14.25
C LEU A 49 17.88 -10.83 15.14
N PHE A 50 16.72 -11.32 14.70
CA PHE A 50 15.47 -11.24 15.45
C PHE A 50 15.54 -12.03 16.77
N GLU A 51 16.09 -13.25 16.73
CA GLU A 51 16.29 -14.09 17.90
C GLU A 51 17.20 -13.41 18.94
N SER A 52 18.26 -12.73 18.49
CA SER A 52 19.17 -12.00 19.39
C SER A 52 18.52 -10.84 20.16
N ARG A 53 17.34 -10.37 19.72
CA ARG A 53 16.52 -9.34 20.39
C ARG A 53 15.28 -9.92 21.07
N GLY A 54 15.10 -11.24 21.07
CA GLY A 54 13.93 -11.91 21.62
C GLY A 54 12.65 -11.66 20.81
N VAL A 55 12.76 -11.36 19.52
CA VAL A 55 11.60 -11.22 18.63
C VAL A 55 11.13 -12.61 18.19
N ASN A 56 9.90 -12.98 18.54
CA ASN A 56 9.38 -14.34 18.32
C ASN A 56 9.18 -14.63 16.82
N GLY A 57 9.66 -15.78 16.35
CA GLY A 57 9.57 -16.24 14.96
C GLY A 57 8.64 -17.44 14.74
N ASP A 58 7.81 -17.79 15.72
CA ASP A 58 6.91 -18.95 15.64
C ASP A 58 5.70 -18.65 14.74
N GLU A 59 5.34 -17.37 14.58
CA GLU A 59 4.23 -16.89 13.76
C GLU A 59 4.69 -16.41 12.38
N LYS A 60 4.88 -17.36 11.46
CA LYS A 60 5.45 -17.11 10.12
C LYS A 60 4.45 -16.68 9.07
N ASP A 61 3.16 -16.82 9.32
CA ASP A 61 2.12 -16.57 8.32
C ASP A 61 1.97 -15.07 8.00
N PRO A 62 1.66 -14.72 6.73
CA PRO A 62 1.39 -13.35 6.33
C PRO A 62 0.05 -12.88 6.93
N LEU A 63 -0.02 -11.59 7.25
CA LEU A 63 -1.14 -11.00 7.96
C LEU A 63 -2.25 -10.57 7.02
N ILE A 64 -2.86 -11.55 6.36
CA ILE A 64 -3.89 -11.34 5.31
C ILE A 64 -5.29 -11.71 5.80
N LYS A 65 -5.39 -12.50 6.87
CA LYS A 65 -6.65 -12.96 7.45
C LYS A 65 -6.93 -12.26 8.76
N LYS A 66 -8.20 -11.93 9.01
CA LYS A 66 -8.64 -11.19 10.21
C LYS A 66 -8.20 -11.86 11.51
N GLU A 67 -8.21 -13.18 11.54
CA GLU A 67 -7.85 -14.00 12.69
C GLU A 67 -6.37 -13.86 13.07
N ASN A 68 -5.53 -13.42 12.13
CA ASN A 68 -4.09 -13.34 12.31
C ASN A 68 -3.59 -11.93 12.58
N TYR A 69 -4.41 -10.87 12.44
CA TYR A 69 -3.92 -9.48 12.55
C TYR A 69 -3.36 -9.09 13.92
N LEU A 70 -3.79 -9.76 14.99
CA LEU A 70 -3.33 -9.51 16.35
C LEU A 70 -2.60 -10.73 16.89
N HIS A 71 -1.43 -10.49 17.48
CA HIS A 71 -0.56 -11.53 18.00
C HIS A 71 -0.50 -11.56 19.51
N SER A 72 -0.26 -12.75 20.05
CA SER A 72 -0.11 -12.98 21.49
C SER A 72 1.25 -12.54 22.02
N TYR A 73 2.26 -12.45 21.15
CA TYR A 73 3.61 -12.06 21.53
C TYR A 73 3.80 -10.53 21.52
N PRO A 74 4.58 -9.97 22.46
CA PRO A 74 4.90 -8.53 22.48
C PRO A 74 5.68 -8.07 21.25
N LEU A 75 6.62 -8.92 20.79
CA LEU A 75 7.43 -8.73 19.60
C LEU A 75 7.39 -10.01 18.77
N SER A 76 6.98 -9.93 17.51
CA SER A 76 7.04 -11.06 16.58
C SER A 76 7.51 -10.65 15.20
N TRP A 77 7.96 -11.65 14.42
CA TRP A 77 8.31 -11.47 13.03
C TRP A 77 7.83 -12.65 12.19
N GLY A 78 7.62 -12.38 10.91
CA GLY A 78 7.30 -13.39 9.91
C GLY A 78 7.88 -13.01 8.57
N TYR A 79 7.73 -13.91 7.60
CA TYR A 79 8.28 -13.70 6.28
C TYR A 79 7.43 -14.37 5.23
N TRP A 80 7.37 -13.77 4.05
CA TRP A 80 6.57 -14.28 2.94
C TRP A 80 7.10 -13.76 1.61
N GLY A 81 6.65 -14.39 0.53
CA GLY A 81 6.92 -13.97 -0.84
C GLY A 81 5.61 -13.59 -1.53
N ALA A 82 5.65 -12.56 -2.36
CA ALA A 82 4.62 -12.28 -3.33
C ALA A 82 4.39 -13.53 -4.23
N THR A 83 3.14 -13.92 -4.44
CA THR A 83 2.77 -15.07 -5.27
C THR A 83 2.03 -14.62 -6.52
N GLU A 84 1.96 -15.48 -7.53
CA GLU A 84 1.15 -15.22 -8.75
C GLU A 84 -0.33 -15.05 -8.49
N ASP A 85 -0.83 -15.23 -7.26
CA ASP A 85 -2.21 -14.95 -6.87
C ASP A 85 -2.29 -13.75 -5.91
N MET A 86 -1.33 -13.61 -5.00
CA MET A 86 -1.25 -12.53 -4.00
C MET A 86 -0.10 -11.58 -4.31
N TRP A 87 -0.41 -10.30 -4.46
CA TRP A 87 0.53 -9.22 -4.81
C TRP A 87 1.07 -9.29 -6.24
N LEU A 88 1.40 -10.46 -6.78
CA LEU A 88 1.70 -10.62 -8.22
C LEU A 88 0.44 -11.00 -9.02
N GLY A 89 -0.49 -11.79 -8.48
CA GLY A 89 -1.72 -12.12 -9.21
C GLY A 89 -2.74 -11.03 -9.31
N GLY A 90 -2.71 -10.13 -8.33
CA GLY A 90 -3.51 -8.93 -8.36
C GLY A 90 -2.94 -7.79 -9.17
N ASN A 91 -1.76 -7.98 -9.81
CA ASN A 91 -0.90 -6.97 -10.43
C ASN A 91 -1.66 -5.81 -11.12
N TRP A 92 -1.92 -4.72 -10.40
CA TRP A 92 -1.10 -3.51 -10.40
C TRP A 92 -0.49 -3.21 -11.77
N ALA A 93 -1.13 -2.34 -12.53
CA ALA A 93 -0.57 -1.84 -13.79
C ALA A 93 0.52 -0.77 -13.55
N ARG A 94 1.51 -1.08 -12.70
CA ARG A 94 2.60 -0.17 -12.29
C ARG A 94 3.93 -0.91 -12.11
N GLY A 95 5.02 -0.16 -12.16
CA GLY A 95 6.38 -0.65 -11.91
C GLY A 95 6.73 -1.90 -12.72
N ARG A 96 7.36 -2.88 -12.07
CA ARG A 96 7.82 -4.13 -12.70
C ARG A 96 6.71 -4.92 -13.41
N ALA A 97 5.46 -4.82 -12.94
CA ALA A 97 4.35 -5.55 -13.53
C ALA A 97 3.95 -4.98 -14.89
N LEU A 98 4.00 -3.64 -15.05
CA LEU A 98 3.80 -2.97 -16.33
C LEU A 98 5.01 -3.17 -17.26
N GLU A 99 6.23 -3.00 -16.74
CA GLU A 99 7.49 -3.16 -17.51
C GLU A 99 7.64 -4.57 -18.10
N LYS A 100 7.22 -5.60 -17.36
CA LYS A 100 7.31 -7.01 -17.78
C LYS A 100 6.02 -7.54 -18.41
N ASP A 101 5.01 -6.69 -18.56
CA ASP A 101 3.71 -7.02 -19.13
C ASP A 101 2.96 -8.18 -18.43
N ILE A 102 3.12 -8.30 -17.11
CA ILE A 102 2.52 -9.35 -16.27
C ILE A 102 1.35 -8.82 -15.41
N TRP A 103 0.84 -7.64 -15.73
CA TRP A 103 -0.27 -7.02 -15.01
C TRP A 103 -1.62 -7.62 -15.37
N LYS A 104 -2.51 -7.68 -14.38
CA LYS A 104 -3.85 -8.26 -14.53
C LYS A 104 -4.76 -7.28 -15.25
N ARG A 105 -5.20 -7.68 -16.44
CA ARG A 105 -6.08 -6.92 -17.34
C ARG A 105 -7.54 -7.23 -17.06
N ASP A 106 -7.95 -6.95 -15.84
CA ASP A 106 -9.30 -7.21 -15.34
C ASP A 106 -9.86 -5.94 -14.71
N PRO A 107 -10.80 -5.25 -15.39
CA PRO A 107 -11.40 -4.02 -14.87
C PRO A 107 -12.26 -4.25 -13.62
N GLU A 108 -12.69 -5.49 -13.35
CA GLU A 108 -13.49 -5.82 -12.17
C GLU A 108 -12.62 -6.15 -10.94
N HIS A 109 -11.30 -6.30 -11.12
CA HIS A 109 -10.40 -6.51 -9.99
C HIS A 109 -10.18 -5.20 -9.21
N ASN A 110 -10.97 -5.00 -8.16
CA ASN A 110 -10.82 -3.87 -7.25
C ASN A 110 -9.75 -4.10 -6.18
N PHE A 111 -8.50 -3.76 -6.51
CA PHE A 111 -7.39 -3.80 -5.55
C PHE A 111 -7.57 -2.84 -4.36
N CYS A 112 -8.29 -1.72 -4.52
CA CYS A 112 -8.49 -0.78 -3.41
C CYS A 112 -9.30 -1.39 -2.26
N ALA A 113 -10.10 -2.43 -2.50
CA ALA A 113 -10.99 -3.06 -1.52
C ALA A 113 -10.38 -4.23 -0.74
N ILE A 114 -9.07 -4.48 -0.87
CA ILE A 114 -8.37 -5.53 -0.11
C ILE A 114 -7.23 -4.95 0.73
N LEU A 115 -6.69 -5.72 1.67
CA LEU A 115 -5.50 -5.35 2.44
C LEU A 115 -4.35 -4.96 1.50
N SER A 116 -3.51 -4.02 1.92
CA SER A 116 -2.54 -3.28 1.09
C SER A 116 -3.12 -2.45 -0.07
N GLY A 117 -4.44 -2.53 -0.28
CA GLY A 117 -5.24 -1.55 -1.01
C GLY A 117 -5.42 -0.26 -0.22
N ALA A 118 -6.35 0.57 -0.66
CA ALA A 118 -6.65 1.84 0.01
C ALA A 118 -7.67 1.69 1.14
N ILE A 119 -8.39 0.56 1.22
CA ILE A 119 -9.41 0.35 2.24
C ILE A 119 -8.81 0.47 3.66
N GLY A 120 -9.42 1.34 4.47
CA GLY A 120 -9.04 1.60 5.85
C GLY A 120 -7.74 2.39 6.04
N PHE A 121 -7.14 2.98 5.00
CA PHE A 121 -5.85 3.68 5.15
C PHE A 121 -5.90 4.90 6.10
N LEU A 122 -7.06 5.55 6.27
CA LEU A 122 -7.21 6.73 7.11
C LEU A 122 -7.35 6.40 8.60
N ASN A 123 -8.10 5.34 8.93
CA ASN A 123 -8.49 5.08 10.33
C ASN A 123 -8.40 3.60 10.75
N GLY A 124 -8.10 2.70 9.81
CA GLY A 124 -8.48 1.29 9.93
C GLY A 124 -9.99 1.12 9.75
N GLY A 125 -10.41 -0.08 9.38
CA GLY A 125 -11.83 -0.44 9.35
C GLY A 125 -12.19 -1.38 10.49
N ASP A 126 -13.49 -1.62 10.71
CA ASP A 126 -13.98 -2.57 11.73
C ASP A 126 -13.41 -4.00 11.57
N SER A 127 -12.92 -4.32 10.36
CA SER A 127 -12.42 -5.63 9.98
C SER A 127 -11.01 -5.61 9.38
N ILE A 128 -10.34 -4.46 9.29
CA ILE A 128 -9.03 -4.34 8.64
C ILE A 128 -8.11 -3.37 9.39
N PRO A 129 -6.81 -3.68 9.57
CA PRO A 129 -5.86 -2.74 10.14
C PRO A 129 -5.74 -1.50 9.26
N GLN A 130 -5.32 -0.40 9.88
CA GLN A 130 -4.85 0.76 9.14
C GLN A 130 -3.51 0.42 8.47
N GLU A 131 -3.46 0.52 7.15
CA GLU A 131 -2.23 0.29 6.37
C GLU A 131 -1.94 1.50 5.49
N ILE A 132 -0.67 1.89 5.44
CA ILE A 132 -0.17 3.02 4.65
C ILE A 132 1.15 2.58 4.03
N SER A 133 1.35 2.94 2.77
CA SER A 133 2.59 2.62 2.07
C SER A 133 3.56 3.80 2.08
N ILE A 134 4.82 3.53 2.43
CA ILE A 134 5.92 4.48 2.24
C ILE A 134 6.87 3.89 1.20
N GLN A 135 6.85 4.44 0.00
CA GLN A 135 7.74 4.05 -1.09
C GLN A 135 8.90 5.03 -1.19
N LEU A 136 10.06 4.63 -0.63
CA LEU A 136 11.23 5.49 -0.40
C LEU A 136 10.90 6.66 0.53
N TRP A 137 10.24 7.69 0.01
CA TRP A 137 9.82 8.89 0.74
C TRP A 137 8.33 9.17 0.56
N ALA A 138 7.70 8.62 -0.48
CA ALA A 138 6.35 8.93 -0.87
C ALA A 138 5.34 8.21 0.03
N ILE A 139 4.54 8.98 0.75
CA ILE A 139 3.41 8.48 1.54
C ILE A 139 2.24 8.25 0.58
N ASN A 140 1.67 7.05 0.60
CA ASN A 140 0.60 6.64 -0.30
C ASN A 140 -0.51 5.89 0.45
N PRO A 141 -1.77 5.99 -0.02
CA PRO A 141 -2.90 5.32 0.62
C PRO A 141 -2.90 3.80 0.41
N CYS A 142 -2.13 3.30 -0.57
CA CYS A 142 -2.09 1.89 -0.93
C CYS A 142 -0.68 1.51 -1.39
N CYS A 143 -0.37 0.22 -1.33
CA CYS A 143 0.94 -0.30 -1.69
C CYS A 143 1.36 -0.08 -3.16
N PRO A 144 0.47 0.02 -4.18
CA PRO A 144 0.86 0.42 -5.53
C PRO A 144 1.38 1.85 -5.64
N GLY A 145 1.07 2.69 -4.66
CA GLY A 145 1.20 4.12 -4.77
C GLY A 145 0.10 4.72 -5.65
N THR A 146 -0.12 6.02 -5.48
CA THR A 146 -0.97 6.84 -6.35
C THR A 146 -0.11 7.55 -7.40
N LYS A 147 -0.72 8.27 -8.35
CA LYS A 147 0.02 9.04 -9.37
C LYS A 147 0.98 10.05 -8.72
N GLU A 148 0.49 10.70 -7.66
CA GLU A 148 1.25 11.61 -6.82
C GLU A 148 1.24 11.10 -5.38
N ALA A 149 2.26 11.47 -4.60
CA ALA A 149 2.32 11.14 -3.18
C ALA A 149 1.36 12.04 -2.38
N LEU A 150 0.80 11.52 -1.29
CA LEU A 150 0.04 12.32 -0.31
C LEU A 150 0.94 13.30 0.46
N GLY A 151 2.22 12.95 0.61
CA GLY A 151 3.22 13.72 1.33
C GLY A 151 4.60 13.07 1.29
N ASP A 152 5.58 13.72 1.91
CA ASP A 152 6.99 13.29 1.95
C ASP A 152 7.43 12.93 3.37
N ALA A 153 7.63 11.63 3.64
CA ALA A 153 7.98 11.09 4.96
C ALA A 153 9.35 11.55 5.49
N ARG A 154 10.18 12.20 4.67
CA ARG A 154 11.48 12.76 5.12
C ARG A 154 11.31 14.07 5.88
N VAL A 155 10.21 14.78 5.64
CA VAL A 155 9.97 16.15 6.14
C VAL A 155 8.60 16.33 6.79
N GLU A 156 7.64 15.45 6.50
CA GLU A 156 6.30 15.45 7.09
C GLU A 156 6.06 14.21 7.94
N LYS A 157 5.29 14.36 9.03
CA LYS A 157 4.79 13.20 9.78
C LYS A 157 3.63 12.56 9.02
N VAL A 158 3.61 11.23 8.98
CA VAL A 158 2.52 10.47 8.36
C VAL A 158 1.16 10.89 8.91
N ALA A 159 1.02 11.04 10.23
CA ALA A 159 -0.24 11.44 10.86
C ALA A 159 -0.76 12.81 10.36
N ASP A 160 0.13 13.78 10.15
CA ASP A 160 -0.25 15.11 9.66
C ASP A 160 -0.72 15.04 8.20
N VAL A 161 -0.06 14.21 7.40
CA VAL A 161 -0.45 13.95 6.00
C VAL A 161 -1.83 13.30 5.91
N LEU A 162 -2.12 12.32 6.77
CA LEU A 162 -3.44 11.68 6.82
C LEU A 162 -4.52 12.65 7.28
N ALA A 163 -4.26 13.41 8.35
CA ALA A 163 -5.22 14.38 8.89
C ALA A 163 -5.62 15.42 7.83
N ARG A 164 -4.68 15.85 6.97
CA ARG A 164 -4.94 16.78 5.87
C ARG A 164 -5.96 16.26 4.85
N VAL A 165 -6.00 14.95 4.61
CA VAL A 165 -6.89 14.33 3.61
C VAL A 165 -8.09 13.61 4.23
N ALA A 166 -8.13 13.50 5.56
CA ALA A 166 -9.09 12.67 6.28
C ALA A 166 -10.54 12.99 5.93
N ASP A 167 -10.92 14.26 5.86
CA ASP A 167 -12.32 14.65 5.60
C ASP A 167 -12.64 14.84 4.10
N HIS A 168 -11.65 14.66 3.22
CA HIS A 168 -11.84 14.98 1.82
C HIS A 168 -12.57 13.85 1.08
N PRO A 169 -13.67 14.14 0.35
CA PRO A 169 -14.55 13.10 -0.23
C PRO A 169 -13.86 12.08 -1.13
N VAL A 170 -12.90 12.52 -1.95
CA VAL A 170 -12.08 11.64 -2.81
C VAL A 170 -11.36 10.57 -1.98
N PHE A 171 -10.70 10.98 -0.90
CA PHE A 171 -9.89 10.09 -0.07
C PHE A 171 -10.75 9.23 0.84
N GLN A 172 -11.92 9.73 1.26
CA GLN A 172 -12.95 8.94 1.93
C GLN A 172 -13.47 7.78 1.07
N MET A 173 -13.60 7.96 -0.25
CA MET A 173 -13.98 6.85 -1.14
C MET A 173 -12.85 5.84 -1.29
N LEU A 174 -11.59 6.29 -1.37
CA LEU A 174 -10.43 5.40 -1.36
C LEU A 174 -10.33 4.59 -0.05
N ASP A 175 -10.55 5.24 1.10
CA ASP A 175 -10.60 4.60 2.43
C ASP A 175 -11.73 3.56 2.55
N ARG A 176 -12.81 3.71 1.79
CA ARG A 176 -13.87 2.70 1.68
C ARG A 176 -13.56 1.59 0.68
N GLY A 177 -12.42 1.67 0.00
CA GLY A 177 -12.06 0.76 -1.08
C GLY A 177 -12.89 0.95 -2.35
N ASP A 178 -13.48 2.13 -2.58
CA ASP A 178 -14.35 2.42 -3.73
C ASP A 178 -13.78 3.51 -4.66
N PRO A 179 -12.76 3.16 -5.48
CA PRO A 179 -12.14 4.10 -6.40
C PRO A 179 -13.04 4.50 -7.57
N TYR A 180 -14.18 3.83 -7.79
CA TYR A 180 -15.10 4.17 -8.87
C TYR A 180 -15.95 5.40 -8.51
N ARG A 181 -16.19 5.62 -7.22
CA ARG A 181 -17.01 6.73 -6.72
C ARG A 181 -16.19 7.91 -6.19
N MET A 182 -14.85 7.83 -6.18
CA MET A 182 -13.99 8.90 -5.67
C MET A 182 -14.18 10.26 -6.36
N GLY A 183 -14.65 10.26 -7.61
CA GLY A 183 -14.88 11.47 -8.39
C GLY A 183 -16.25 12.14 -8.21
N GLU A 184 -17.18 11.53 -7.47
CA GLU A 184 -18.57 12.04 -7.39
C GLU A 184 -18.65 13.47 -6.86
N SER A 185 -17.80 13.81 -5.89
CA SER A 185 -17.72 15.15 -5.29
C SER A 185 -17.30 16.26 -6.25
N ILE A 186 -16.68 15.90 -7.39
CA ILE A 186 -16.25 16.82 -8.45
C ILE A 186 -16.99 16.56 -9.77
N GLY A 187 -18.16 15.90 -9.70
CA GLY A 187 -19.06 15.72 -10.84
C GLY A 187 -18.70 14.58 -11.79
N ILE A 188 -17.83 13.65 -11.38
CA ILE A 188 -17.50 12.45 -12.19
C ILE A 188 -18.32 11.27 -11.65
N SER A 189 -19.20 10.73 -12.49
CA SER A 189 -20.06 9.61 -12.11
C SER A 189 -19.33 8.28 -12.05
N GLU A 190 -19.85 7.36 -11.24
CA GLU A 190 -19.40 5.97 -11.19
C GLU A 190 -19.44 5.30 -12.57
N ASP A 191 -20.50 5.51 -13.34
CA ASP A 191 -20.63 4.97 -14.71
C ASP A 191 -19.48 5.41 -15.62
N HIS A 192 -19.07 6.68 -15.52
CA HIS A 192 -17.92 7.18 -16.26
C HIS A 192 -16.63 6.50 -15.80
N ALA A 193 -16.40 6.44 -14.50
CA ALA A 193 -15.22 5.79 -13.92
C ALA A 193 -15.12 4.31 -14.33
N ARG A 194 -16.23 3.57 -14.30
CA ARG A 194 -16.31 2.17 -14.72
C ARG A 194 -16.05 2.00 -16.21
N ALA A 195 -16.64 2.85 -17.05
CA ALA A 195 -16.36 2.84 -18.49
C ALA A 195 -14.86 3.08 -18.79
N ARG A 196 -14.25 4.09 -18.13
CA ARG A 196 -12.81 4.36 -18.24
C ARG A 196 -11.97 3.18 -17.73
N CYS A 197 -12.32 2.61 -16.58
CA CYS A 197 -11.65 1.42 -16.05
C CYS A 197 -11.70 0.24 -17.06
N GLY A 198 -12.85 0.03 -17.71
CA GLY A 198 -13.02 -0.96 -18.77
C GLY A 198 -12.07 -0.76 -19.94
N GLU A 199 -11.93 0.48 -20.42
CA GLU A 199 -10.97 0.82 -21.49
C GLU A 199 -9.51 0.63 -21.07
N LEU A 200 -9.18 1.03 -19.84
CA LEU A 200 -7.84 0.91 -19.25
C LEU A 200 -7.50 -0.52 -18.82
N LYS A 201 -8.53 -1.37 -18.65
CA LYS A 201 -8.46 -2.77 -18.20
C LYS A 201 -7.91 -2.95 -16.76
N ASN A 202 -7.84 -1.88 -15.96
CA ASN A 202 -7.34 -1.95 -14.59
C ASN A 202 -7.71 -0.70 -13.76
N VAL A 203 -8.14 -0.92 -12.51
CA VAL A 203 -8.55 0.15 -11.59
C VAL A 203 -7.41 1.09 -11.17
N CYS A 204 -6.17 0.60 -11.09
CA CYS A 204 -5.02 1.43 -10.72
C CYS A 204 -4.68 2.44 -11.83
N LEU A 205 -4.91 2.08 -13.10
CA LEU A 205 -4.76 3.00 -14.23
C LEU A 205 -5.88 4.05 -14.25
N TRP A 206 -7.10 3.67 -13.85
CA TRP A 206 -8.16 4.65 -13.63
C TRP A 206 -7.77 5.64 -12.52
N CYS A 207 -7.24 5.13 -11.40
CA CYS A 207 -6.72 5.96 -10.32
C CYS A 207 -5.62 6.92 -10.80
N ASP A 208 -4.69 6.45 -11.64
CA ASP A 208 -3.70 7.32 -12.30
C ASP A 208 -4.34 8.39 -13.16
N GLU A 209 -5.26 8.01 -14.06
CA GLU A 209 -5.95 8.95 -14.94
C GLU A 209 -6.74 10.01 -14.16
N PHE A 210 -7.39 9.60 -13.06
CA PHE A 210 -8.12 10.49 -12.18
C PHE A 210 -7.22 11.57 -11.58
N PHE A 211 -6.11 11.19 -10.95
CA PHE A 211 -5.18 12.14 -10.34
C PHE A 211 -4.33 12.90 -11.37
N ASP A 212 -4.20 12.38 -12.58
CA ASP A 212 -3.52 13.08 -13.67
C ASP A 212 -4.42 14.18 -14.27
N ARG A 213 -5.73 13.91 -14.46
CA ARG A 213 -6.60 14.76 -15.30
C ARG A 213 -7.74 15.45 -14.57
N HIS A 214 -8.14 14.95 -13.41
CA HIS A 214 -9.39 15.36 -12.77
C HIS A 214 -9.19 15.98 -11.40
N PHE A 215 -8.20 15.54 -10.64
CA PHE A 215 -7.98 15.99 -9.27
C PHE A 215 -6.49 16.20 -8.97
N ASP A 216 -6.14 17.33 -8.38
CA ASP A 216 -4.78 17.66 -7.94
C ASP A 216 -4.61 17.32 -6.45
N MET A 217 -3.74 16.35 -6.16
CA MET A 217 -3.54 15.86 -4.79
C MET A 217 -2.82 16.85 -3.87
N LYS A 218 -2.09 17.82 -4.42
CA LYS A 218 -1.32 18.81 -3.64
C LYS A 218 -2.21 19.97 -3.20
N THR A 219 -3.09 20.41 -4.08
CA THR A 219 -4.02 21.51 -3.80
C THR A 219 -5.36 21.02 -3.25
N LEU A 220 -5.65 19.72 -3.37
CA LEU A 220 -6.91 19.09 -3.00
C LEU A 220 -8.11 19.71 -3.75
N GLN A 221 -7.93 19.96 -5.04
CA GLN A 221 -8.92 20.61 -5.90
C GLN A 221 -9.10 19.88 -7.23
N GLU A 222 -10.25 20.11 -7.86
CA GLU A 222 -10.47 19.68 -9.25
C GLU A 222 -9.48 20.37 -10.21
N LYS A 223 -8.97 19.62 -11.19
CA LYS A 223 -8.14 20.18 -12.25
C LYS A 223 -9.02 20.87 -13.29
N LYS A 224 -8.68 22.12 -13.62
CA LYS A 224 -9.37 22.86 -14.68
C LYS A 224 -9.05 22.24 -16.04
N SER A 225 -9.93 22.43 -17.01
CA SER A 225 -9.74 21.90 -18.37
C SER A 225 -8.41 22.35 -19.02
N SER A 226 -7.85 23.50 -18.62
CA SER A 226 -6.54 24.00 -19.05
C SER A 226 -5.34 23.19 -18.54
N ASP A 227 -5.53 22.49 -17.43
CA ASP A 227 -4.45 21.84 -16.67
C ASP A 227 -4.36 20.33 -17.02
N ARG A 228 -5.23 19.86 -17.93
CA ARG A 228 -5.29 18.47 -18.35
C ARG A 228 -4.21 18.18 -19.39
N VAL A 229 -3.33 17.23 -19.09
CA VAL A 229 -2.28 16.78 -20.02
C VAL A 229 -2.94 16.17 -21.29
N PRO A 230 -2.58 16.64 -22.51
CA PRO A 230 -3.04 16.01 -23.76
C PRO A 230 -2.50 14.59 -23.90
N ARG A 231 -3.24 13.71 -24.59
CA ARG A 231 -2.78 12.34 -24.90
C ARG A 231 -1.55 12.34 -25.80
#